data_AF-A0A4V2Z2J6-F1
#
_entry.id   AF-A0A4V2Z2J6-F1
#
_cell.length_a   1.000
_cell.length_b   1.000
_cell.length_c   1.000
_cell.angle_alpha   90.00
_cell.angle_beta   90.00
_cell.angle_gamma   90.00
#
_symmetry.space_group_name_H-M   'P 1'
#
loop_
_entity.id
_entity.type
_entity.pdbx_description
1 polymer ?
#
loop_
_entity_poly.entity_id
_entity_poly.type
_entity_poly.pdbx_seq_one_letter_code
_entity_poly.pdbx_strand_id
1 'polypeptide(L)' 'MSTTGKETPEQRWAPAYRAHCPTCRESGREFSSYGNAEEAARGHAGKHTHTTYVVDQYGIRIIGSFQRPGELQV' A
#
# COMPACT_ATOMS: atom_id res chain seq x y z
N MET A 1 -30.24 -19.25 14.42
CA MET A 1 -29.57 -18.61 13.27
C MET A 1 -28.09 -18.76 13.48
N SER A 2 -27.40 -19.25 12.46
CA SER A 2 -26.12 -19.95 12.52
C SER A 2 -24.96 -19.14 13.12
N THR A 3 -24.14 -19.88 13.85
CA THR A 3 -22.88 -19.53 14.51
C THR A 3 -21.75 -19.19 13.54
N THR A 4 -20.78 -18.42 14.06
CA THR A 4 -19.37 -18.37 13.62
C THR A 4 -19.05 -17.51 12.38
N GLY A 5 -18.85 -16.21 12.61
CA GLY A 5 -17.82 -15.47 11.86
C GLY A 5 -16.46 -15.92 12.38
N LYS A 6 -15.73 -16.70 11.58
CA LYS A 6 -14.40 -17.21 11.90
C LYS A 6 -13.42 -16.04 11.94
N GLU A 7 -13.12 -15.52 13.13
CA GLU A 7 -11.91 -14.73 13.36
C GLU A 7 -10.72 -15.69 13.28
N THR A 8 -10.08 -15.74 12.10
CA THR A 8 -8.88 -16.55 11.90
C THR A 8 -7.70 -15.90 12.63
N PRO A 9 -6.93 -16.65 13.44
CA PRO A 9 -5.80 -16.11 14.22
C PRO A 9 -4.67 -15.53 13.36
N GLU A 10 -4.69 -15.76 12.05
CA GLU A 10 -3.81 -15.14 11.04
C GLU A 10 -4.04 -13.63 10.84
N GLN A 11 -5.17 -13.06 11.29
CA GLN A 11 -5.44 -11.61 11.22
C GLN A 11 -4.68 -10.78 12.27
N ARG A 12 -4.05 -11.39 13.28
CA ARG A 12 -3.35 -10.63 14.33
C ARG A 12 -2.00 -10.06 13.86
N TRP A 13 -1.42 -10.61 12.78
CA TRP A 13 -0.12 -10.19 12.21
C TRP A 13 -0.09 -10.30 10.68
N ALA A 14 -1.20 -10.01 10.00
CA ALA A 14 -1.15 -9.89 8.54
C ALA A 14 -0.26 -8.69 8.18
N PRO A 15 0.74 -8.84 7.29
CA PRO A 15 1.61 -7.74 6.91
C PRO A 15 0.78 -6.59 6.34
N ALA A 16 0.83 -5.43 7.01
CA ALA A 16 0.16 -4.23 6.54
C ALA A 16 1.11 -3.48 5.60
N TYR A 17 0.62 -3.13 4.42
CA TYR A 17 1.32 -2.32 3.43
C TYR A 17 0.51 -1.06 3.16
N ARG A 18 1.16 0.08 2.97
CA ARG A 18 0.47 1.32 2.61
C ARG A 18 1.21 2.06 1.52
N ALA A 19 0.44 2.67 0.61
CA ALA A 19 0.98 3.63 -0.33
C ALA A 19 1.34 4.93 0.42
N HIS A 20 2.58 5.36 0.30
CA HIS A 20 3.10 6.55 0.93
C HIS A 20 3.56 7.55 -0.14
N CYS A 21 3.16 8.80 0.06
CA CYS A 21 3.54 9.93 -0.77
C CYS A 21 4.18 10.97 0.16
N PRO A 22 5.46 11.33 -0.01
CA PRO A 22 6.13 12.32 0.85
C PRO A 22 5.58 13.74 0.63
N THR A 23 4.94 14.00 -0.51
CA THR A 23 4.35 15.31 -0.85
C THR A 23 2.93 15.47 -0.27
N CYS A 24 2.19 14.38 -0.15
CA CYS A 24 0.85 14.40 0.44
C CYS A 24 0.93 14.18 1.94
N ARG A 25 0.20 14.99 2.70
CA ARG A 25 0.19 14.91 4.18
C ARG A 25 -0.50 13.66 4.71
N GLU A 26 -1.32 13.02 3.87
CA GLU A 26 -2.05 11.80 4.19
C GLU A 26 -1.33 10.59 3.59
N SER A 27 -0.92 9.65 4.45
CA SER A 27 -0.49 8.32 4.00
C SER A 27 -1.73 7.50 3.65
N GLY A 28 -1.68 6.76 2.55
CA GLY A 28 -2.81 6.03 2.01
C GLY A 28 -3.32 4.92 2.93
N ARG A 29 -4.44 4.32 2.51
CA ARG A 29 -5.09 3.18 3.16
C ARG A 29 -4.11 2.01 3.35
N GLU A 30 -4.30 1.25 4.42
CA GLU A 30 -3.57 0.01 4.67
C GLU A 30 -4.16 -1.16 3.89
N PHE A 31 -3.30 -2.01 3.36
CA PHE A 31 -3.60 -3.18 2.56
C PHE A 31 -2.90 -4.40 3.15
N SER A 32 -3.58 -5.54 3.18
CA SER A 32 -3.00 -6.81 3.63
C SER A 32 -2.02 -7.45 2.63
N SER A 33 -1.92 -6.89 1.41
CA SER A 33 -1.11 -7.42 0.32
C SER A 33 -0.31 -6.30 -0.36
N TYR A 34 0.97 -6.57 -0.66
CA TYR A 34 1.86 -5.63 -1.32
C TYR A 34 1.32 -5.14 -2.67
N GLY A 35 0.84 -6.05 -3.53
CA GLY A 35 0.36 -5.68 -4.87
C GLY A 35 -0.77 -4.64 -4.86
N ASN A 36 -1.68 -4.72 -3.89
CA ASN A 36 -2.75 -3.72 -3.74
C ASN A 36 -2.20 -2.35 -3.31
N ALA A 37 -1.19 -2.34 -2.42
CA ALA A 37 -0.52 -1.11 -2.01
C ALA A 37 0.31 -0.51 -3.15
N GLU A 38 0.93 -1.35 -3.99
CA GLU A 38 1.68 -0.91 -5.17
C GLU A 38 0.75 -0.27 -6.21
N GLU A 39 -0.38 -0.91 -6.52
CA GLU A 39 -1.39 -0.35 -7.43
C GLU A 39 -1.95 0.98 -6.90
N ALA A 40 -2.17 1.09 -5.58
CA ALA A 40 -2.58 2.33 -4.95
C ALA A 40 -1.49 3.43 -5.06
N ALA A 41 -0.22 3.06 -4.85
CA ALA A 41 0.90 3.98 -5.03
C ALA A 41 0.98 4.45 -6.49
N ARG A 42 0.86 3.53 -7.45
CA ARG A 42 0.88 3.81 -8.89
C ARG A 42 -0.27 4.72 -9.30
N GLY A 43 -1.49 4.43 -8.86
CA GLY A 43 -2.66 5.26 -9.11
C GLY A 43 -2.49 6.67 -8.55
N HIS A 44 -1.90 6.82 -7.36
CA HIS A 44 -1.60 8.13 -6.79
C HIS A 44 -0.51 8.86 -7.57
N ALA A 45 0.58 8.19 -7.93
CA ALA A 45 1.66 8.77 -8.72
C ALA A 45 1.17 9.28 -10.08
N GLY A 46 0.36 8.46 -10.78
CA GLY A 46 -0.22 8.84 -12.06
C GLY A 46 -1.23 10.00 -11.96
N LYS A 47 -2.09 9.99 -10.94
CA LYS A 47 -3.13 11.03 -10.77
C LYS A 47 -2.58 12.38 -10.33
N HIS A 48 -1.61 12.38 -9.42
CA HIS A 48 -1.10 13.60 -8.78
C HIS A 48 0.27 14.03 -9.29
N THR A 49 0.88 13.25 -10.20
CA THR A 49 2.25 13.49 -10.67
C THR A 49 3.27 13.54 -9.52
N HIS A 50 3.04 12.73 -8.48
CA HIS A 50 3.91 12.65 -7.30
C HIS A 50 4.73 11.37 -7.32
N THR A 51 5.89 11.39 -6.68
CA THR A 51 6.62 10.15 -6.42
C THR A 51 6.01 9.48 -5.20
N THR A 52 5.57 8.23 -5.36
CA THR A 52 5.03 7.42 -4.26
C THR A 52 5.80 6.12 -4.11
N TYR A 53 5.69 5.50 -2.94
CA TYR A 53 6.29 4.20 -2.66
C TYR A 53 5.47 3.43 -1.65
N VAL A 54 5.70 2.14 -1.53
CA VAL A 54 5.03 1.31 -0.53
C VAL A 54 5.89 1.27 0.73
N VAL A 55 5.24 1.37 1.90
CA VAL A 55 5.86 1.09 3.19
C VAL A 55 5.12 -0.04 3.90
N ASP A 56 5.82 -0.80 4.73
CA ASP A 56 5.23 -1.84 5.57
C ASP A 56 4.59 -1.28 6.86
N GLN A 57 4.13 -2.19 7.71
CA GLN A 57 3.46 -1.93 8.98
C GLN A 57 4.33 -1.20 10.01
N TYR A 58 5.65 -1.26 9.86
CA TYR A 58 6.63 -0.53 10.66
C TYR A 58 6.98 0.83 10.05
N GLY A 59 6.36 1.19 8.93
CA GLY A 59 6.64 2.41 8.18
C GLY A 59 7.96 2.34 7.41
N ILE A 60 8.55 1.15 7.26
CA ILE A 60 9.79 0.98 6.50
C ILE A 60 9.43 0.86 5.02
N ARG A 61 10.16 1.59 4.18
CA ARG A 61 9.96 1.56 2.73
C ARG A 61 10.40 0.22 2.14
N ILE A 62 9.53 -0.36 1.32
CA ILE A 62 9.84 -1.55 0.52
C ILE A 62 10.74 -1.15 -0.66
N ILE A 63 11.87 -1.84 -0.82
CA ILE A 63 12.81 -1.60 -1.93
C ILE A 63 12.15 -2.01 -3.25
N GLY A 64 12.36 -1.22 -4.31
CA GLY A 64 11.75 -1.46 -5.63
C GLY A 64 10.31 -0.93 -5.78
N SER A 65 9.67 -0.49 -4.69
CA SER A 65 8.28 -0.01 -4.72
C SER A 65 8.08 1.42 -5.24
N PHE A 66 9.13 2.06 -5.76
CA PHE A 66 9.04 3.44 -6.26
C PHE A 66 8.13 3.50 -7.48
N GLN A 67 7.11 4.36 -7.38
CA GLN A 67 6.25 4.74 -8.49
C GLN A 67 6.57 6.19 -8.81
N ARG A 68 7.14 6.42 -9.99
CA ARG A 68 7.44 7.76 -10.50
C ARG A 68 6.36 8.17 -11.48
N PRO A 69 5.97 9.44 -11.48
CA PRO A 69 5.01 9.93 -12.46
C PRO A 69 5.60 9.82 -13.87
N GLY A 70 4.86 9.19 -14.79
CA GLY A 70 5.29 9.02 -16.18
C GLY A 70 6.20 7.82 -16.45
N GLU A 71 6.55 7.01 -15.45
CA GLU A 71 7.22 5.73 -15.68
C GLU A 71 6.16 4.69 -16.07
N LEU A 72 5.77 4.72 -17.36
CA LEU A 72 5.04 3.62 -17.99
C LEU A 72 6.01 2.43 -17.97
N GLN A 73 5.77 1.44 -17.12
CA GLN A 73 6.52 0.17 -17.21
C GLN A 73 6.13 -0.49 -18.54
N VAL A 74 7.08 -0.46 -19.49
CA VAL A 74 7.05 -1.16 -20.78
C VAL A 74 7.05 -2.67 -20.57
#